data_AF-A0A7S3YNT3-F1
#
_entry.id   AF-A0A7S3YNT3-F1
#
_cell.length_a   1.000
_cell.length_b   1.000
_cell.length_c   1.000
_cell.angle_alpha   90.00
_cell.angle_beta   90.00
_cell.angle_gamma   90.00
#
_symmetry.space_group_name_H-M   'P 1'
#
loop_
_entity.id
_entity.type
_entity.pdbx_description
1 polymer ?
#
loop_
_entity_poly.entity_id
_entity_poly.type
_entity_poly.pdbx_seq_one_letter_code
_entity_poly.pdbx_strand_id
1 'polypeptide(L)'
;MSHVKQKMGAEWDERLAPAVTAMYTTAKGAAGSTGEAALQAWSSQVEPILRAAKMRALGAPKEASAEAKVITQKEDKEGVITLYTLRNTKGMEVRLCDYGAAITAIVLPDACDVVLASESPEDLRKNSCFLGVLVGRQAARTGGAQFHIDGVHHKVTVNDNGRNHLHGGATGLHNATFAGSCGIDSGQAFVDFAYTSPDGEDGYPGEMKIVARYTLTNDNKIVLSIAAECTKACPVNFTNHSYFNLNGHKSGDVSDHIVRIFASKYVEVDNELIATGKLLGVSGGRSDNPLFGSIPAPHVFDFRKPTKLGPRLQAKEISGNKVVQISRIVPVYFIFVIHVHASHDFCIRQ
;
A
#
# COMPACT_ATOMS: atom_id res chain seq x y z
N MET A 1 -49.76 -0.09 -15.56
CA MET A 1 -48.86 1.00 -16.01
C MET A 1 -49.36 2.38 -15.58
N SER A 2 -50.57 2.81 -15.93
CA SER A 2 -51.10 4.14 -15.58
C SER A 2 -51.06 4.45 -14.08
N HIS A 3 -51.38 3.48 -13.21
CA HIS A 3 -51.27 3.62 -11.76
C HIS A 3 -49.83 3.87 -11.27
N VAL A 4 -48.84 3.25 -11.91
CA VAL A 4 -47.40 3.42 -11.59
C VAL A 4 -46.93 4.81 -12.02
N LYS A 5 -47.29 5.24 -13.24
CA LYS A 5 -47.01 6.59 -13.73
C LYS A 5 -47.65 7.65 -12.82
N GLN A 6 -48.88 7.43 -12.38
CA GLN A 6 -49.58 8.34 -11.46
C GLN A 6 -48.87 8.41 -10.09
N LYS A 7 -48.41 7.28 -9.55
CA LYS A 7 -47.66 7.27 -8.28
C LYS A 7 -46.26 7.88 -8.39
N MET A 8 -45.57 7.70 -9.52
CA MET A 8 -44.23 8.24 -9.74
C MET A 8 -44.25 9.70 -10.20
N GLY A 9 -45.36 10.17 -10.78
CA GLY A 9 -45.55 11.56 -11.20
C GLY A 9 -44.43 12.02 -12.14
N ALA A 10 -43.81 13.16 -11.83
CA ALA A 10 -42.71 13.74 -12.59
C ALA A 10 -41.42 12.90 -12.58
N GLU A 11 -41.33 11.87 -11.71
CA GLU A 11 -40.17 10.97 -11.61
C GLU A 11 -40.27 9.76 -12.55
N TRP A 12 -41.32 9.67 -13.37
CA TRP A 12 -41.48 8.58 -14.35
C TRP A 12 -40.61 8.78 -15.60
N ASP A 13 -39.84 7.76 -15.95
CA ASP A 13 -39.09 7.67 -17.22
C ASP A 13 -39.67 6.55 -18.09
N GLU A 14 -40.07 6.88 -19.32
CA GLU A 14 -40.65 5.91 -20.27
C GLU A 14 -39.72 4.74 -20.60
N ARG A 15 -38.39 4.91 -20.45
CA ARG A 15 -37.42 3.83 -20.65
C ARG A 15 -37.57 2.69 -19.63
N LEU A 16 -38.22 2.94 -18.50
CA LEU A 16 -38.49 1.94 -17.47
C LEU A 16 -39.74 1.09 -17.79
N ALA A 17 -40.55 1.49 -18.77
CA ALA A 17 -41.81 0.82 -19.11
C ALA A 17 -41.64 -0.67 -19.46
N PRO A 18 -40.61 -1.11 -20.22
CA PRO A 18 -40.45 -2.53 -20.55
C PRO A 18 -40.12 -3.38 -19.30
N ALA A 19 -39.24 -2.89 -18.42
CA ALA A 19 -38.85 -3.60 -17.20
C ALA A 19 -40.01 -3.69 -16.21
N VAL A 20 -40.74 -2.60 -16.01
CA VAL A 20 -41.95 -2.56 -15.17
C VAL A 20 -43.02 -3.53 -15.71
N THR A 21 -43.19 -3.59 -17.03
CA THR A 21 -44.16 -4.50 -17.67
C THR A 21 -43.74 -5.97 -17.50
N ALA A 22 -42.46 -6.28 -17.67
CA ALA A 22 -41.93 -7.63 -17.47
C ALA A 22 -42.13 -8.09 -16.02
N MET A 23 -41.73 -7.27 -15.04
CA MET A 23 -41.88 -7.57 -13.61
C MET A 23 -43.35 -7.75 -13.21
N TYR A 24 -44.24 -6.90 -13.71
CA TYR A 24 -45.68 -7.04 -13.46
C TYR A 24 -46.24 -8.33 -14.09
N THR A 25 -45.80 -8.69 -15.30
CA THR A 25 -46.25 -9.91 -15.99
C THR A 25 -45.79 -11.16 -15.23
N THR A 26 -44.54 -11.17 -14.76
CA THR A 26 -44.00 -12.24 -13.90
C THR A 26 -44.74 -12.33 -12.58
N ALA A 27 -45.00 -11.22 -11.90
CA ALA A 27 -45.75 -11.20 -10.63
C ALA A 27 -47.20 -11.66 -10.82
N LYS A 28 -47.86 -11.23 -11.90
CA LYS A 28 -49.22 -11.67 -12.26
C LYS A 28 -49.28 -13.16 -12.60
N GLY A 29 -48.25 -13.69 -13.26
CA GLY A 29 -48.13 -15.13 -13.54
C GLY A 29 -47.96 -15.99 -12.29
N ALA A 30 -47.27 -15.47 -11.27
CA ALA A 30 -47.03 -16.18 -10.01
C ALA A 30 -48.22 -16.15 -9.02
N ALA A 31 -49.09 -15.14 -9.10
CA ALA A 31 -50.09 -14.87 -8.05
C ALA A 31 -51.51 -15.41 -8.33
N GLY A 32 -51.82 -15.90 -9.53
CA GLY A 32 -53.20 -16.26 -9.90
C GLY A 32 -54.14 -15.05 -10.03
N SER A 33 -55.30 -15.22 -10.66
CA SER A 33 -56.10 -14.18 -11.31
C SER A 33 -56.92 -13.23 -10.39
N THR A 34 -56.55 -13.02 -9.13
CA THR A 34 -57.22 -11.99 -8.30
C THR A 34 -56.35 -10.74 -8.19
N GLY A 35 -56.95 -9.57 -8.45
CA GLY A 35 -56.24 -8.29 -8.53
C GLY A 35 -55.53 -7.90 -7.23
N GLU A 36 -55.97 -8.43 -6.10
CA GLU A 36 -55.43 -8.14 -4.76
C GLU A 36 -54.09 -8.86 -4.51
N ALA A 37 -53.99 -10.14 -4.90
CA ALA A 37 -52.74 -10.90 -4.82
C ALA A 37 -51.65 -10.32 -5.74
N ALA A 38 -52.04 -9.84 -6.93
CA ALA A 38 -51.12 -9.15 -7.84
C ALA A 38 -50.66 -7.78 -7.28
N LEU A 39 -51.52 -7.04 -6.58
CA LEU A 39 -51.15 -5.76 -5.93
C LEU A 39 -50.19 -5.97 -4.75
N GLN A 40 -50.37 -7.06 -4.00
CA GLN A 40 -49.53 -7.41 -2.86
C GLN A 40 -48.16 -7.94 -3.31
N ALA A 41 -48.12 -8.74 -4.38
CA ALA A 41 -46.86 -9.13 -5.04
C ALA A 41 -46.12 -7.92 -5.61
N TRP A 42 -46.84 -6.98 -6.24
CA TRP A 42 -46.26 -5.73 -6.73
C TRP A 42 -45.63 -4.88 -5.61
N SER A 43 -46.36 -4.67 -4.50
CA SER A 43 -45.88 -3.84 -3.39
C SER A 43 -44.68 -4.47 -2.66
N SER A 44 -44.65 -5.79 -2.53
CA SER A 44 -43.55 -6.50 -1.86
C SER A 44 -42.30 -6.69 -2.73
N GLN A 45 -42.45 -6.80 -4.05
CA GLN A 45 -41.32 -7.13 -4.94
C GLN A 45 -40.83 -5.95 -5.75
N VAL A 46 -41.72 -5.06 -6.21
CA VAL A 46 -41.35 -4.00 -7.16
C VAL A 46 -41.07 -2.67 -6.46
N GLU A 47 -41.78 -2.35 -5.37
CA GLU A 47 -41.56 -1.11 -4.61
C GLU A 47 -40.16 -1.02 -3.97
N PRO A 48 -39.55 -2.11 -3.45
CA PRO A 48 -38.17 -2.10 -2.99
C PRO A 48 -37.16 -1.94 -4.13
N ILE A 49 -37.45 -2.52 -5.30
CA ILE A 49 -36.59 -2.44 -6.50
C ILE A 49 -36.65 -1.02 -7.10
N LEU A 50 -37.82 -0.37 -7.09
CA LEU A 50 -37.97 1.02 -7.51
C LEU A 50 -37.33 1.99 -6.50
N ARG A 51 -37.38 1.70 -5.19
CA ARG A 51 -36.59 2.45 -4.18
C ARG A 51 -35.08 2.25 -4.34
N ALA A 52 -34.63 1.04 -4.67
CA ALA A 52 -33.24 0.76 -5.02
C ALA A 52 -32.80 1.44 -6.33
N ALA A 53 -33.71 1.54 -7.31
CA ALA A 53 -33.48 2.29 -8.55
C ALA A 53 -33.48 3.82 -8.31
N LYS A 54 -34.29 4.33 -7.37
CA LYS A 54 -34.30 5.74 -6.94
C LYS A 54 -32.98 6.16 -6.29
N MET A 55 -32.30 5.23 -5.58
CA MET A 55 -30.93 5.41 -5.09
C MET A 55 -29.86 5.39 -6.20
N ARG A 56 -30.18 4.86 -7.38
CA ARG A 56 -29.29 4.86 -8.57
C ARG A 56 -29.57 6.00 -9.56
N ALA A 57 -30.72 6.65 -9.50
CA ALA A 57 -31.19 7.59 -10.54
C ALA A 57 -31.11 9.08 -10.16
N LEU A 58 -30.91 9.43 -8.89
CA LEU A 58 -30.68 10.81 -8.47
C LEU A 58 -29.19 11.01 -8.12
N GLY A 59 -28.40 11.20 -9.18
CA GLY A 59 -27.06 11.79 -9.09
C GLY A 59 -25.89 10.82 -8.89
N ALA A 60 -25.72 9.83 -9.77
CA ALA A 60 -24.40 9.20 -9.96
C ALA A 60 -23.80 9.70 -11.29
N PRO A 61 -22.66 10.42 -11.29
CA PRO A 61 -21.85 10.51 -12.50
C PRO A 61 -21.43 9.08 -12.89
N LYS A 62 -21.29 8.79 -14.20
CA LYS A 62 -20.85 7.48 -14.75
C LYS A 62 -19.96 6.74 -13.74
N GLU A 63 -20.47 5.70 -13.07
CA GLU A 63 -19.68 5.00 -12.04
C GLU A 63 -18.42 4.42 -12.70
N ALA A 64 -17.26 4.80 -12.17
CA ALA A 64 -15.99 4.22 -12.55
C ALA A 64 -15.97 2.76 -12.09
N SER A 65 -15.71 1.82 -12.98
CA SER A 65 -15.36 0.44 -12.60
C SER A 65 -13.90 0.37 -12.16
N ALA A 66 -13.57 -0.56 -11.26
CA ALA A 66 -12.18 -0.87 -10.98
C ALA A 66 -11.47 -1.31 -12.26
N GLU A 67 -10.21 -0.93 -12.39
CA GLU A 67 -9.43 -1.12 -13.60
C GLU A 67 -8.02 -1.55 -13.23
N ALA A 68 -7.51 -2.59 -13.90
CA ALA A 68 -6.12 -2.98 -13.88
C ALA A 68 -5.62 -3.02 -15.33
N LYS A 69 -4.57 -2.26 -15.64
CA LYS A 69 -4.00 -2.21 -16.99
C LYS A 69 -2.48 -2.21 -16.95
N VAL A 70 -1.90 -2.81 -17.98
CA VAL A 70 -0.52 -2.55 -18.40
C VAL A 70 -0.54 -1.26 -19.22
N ILE A 71 0.23 -0.26 -18.82
CA ILE A 71 0.23 1.04 -19.50
C ILE A 71 1.40 1.17 -20.46
N THR A 72 2.59 0.72 -20.08
CA THR A 72 3.80 0.96 -20.87
C THR A 72 4.84 -0.12 -20.60
N GLN A 73 5.52 -0.53 -21.66
CA GLN A 73 6.81 -1.21 -21.57
C GLN A 73 7.88 -0.23 -22.01
N LYS A 74 8.88 -0.01 -21.15
CA LYS A 74 10.04 0.83 -21.44
C LYS A 74 11.26 -0.08 -21.49
N GLU A 75 12.06 0.05 -22.54
CA GLU A 75 13.29 -0.72 -22.70
C GLU A 75 14.49 0.20 -22.50
N ASP A 76 15.47 -0.27 -21.74
CA ASP A 76 16.81 0.32 -21.71
C ASP A 76 17.87 -0.75 -21.97
N LYS A 77 19.14 -0.42 -21.73
CA LYS A 77 20.27 -1.32 -21.99
C LYS A 77 20.25 -2.61 -21.15
N GLU A 78 19.49 -2.63 -20.06
CA GLU A 78 19.38 -3.75 -19.14
C GLU A 78 18.05 -4.50 -19.30
N GLY A 79 17.25 -4.15 -20.29
CA GLY A 79 16.03 -4.85 -20.69
C GLY A 79 14.75 -4.09 -20.38
N VAL A 80 13.62 -4.76 -20.64
CA VAL A 80 12.29 -4.18 -20.56
C VAL A 80 11.80 -4.11 -19.11
N ILE A 81 11.26 -2.94 -18.75
CA ILE A 81 10.48 -2.68 -17.54
C ILE A 81 9.02 -2.43 -17.92
N THR A 82 8.10 -3.04 -17.20
CA THR A 82 6.65 -2.92 -17.40
C THR A 82 6.01 -2.10 -16.28
N LEU A 83 5.24 -1.08 -16.67
CA LEU A 83 4.43 -0.26 -15.77
C LEU A 83 2.98 -0.71 -15.78
N TYR A 84 2.45 -0.90 -14.58
CA TYR A 84 1.08 -1.30 -14.30
C TYR A 84 0.33 -0.16 -13.62
N THR A 85 -0.98 -0.10 -13.81
CA THR A 85 -1.83 0.85 -13.11
C THR A 85 -3.10 0.18 -12.63
N LEU A 86 -3.38 0.41 -11.35
CA LEU A 86 -4.61 0.04 -10.67
C LEU A 86 -5.42 1.31 -10.44
N ARG A 87 -6.69 1.31 -10.82
CA ARG A 87 -7.65 2.36 -10.47
C ARG A 87 -8.86 1.72 -9.80
N ASN A 88 -9.35 2.33 -8.72
CA ASN A 88 -10.59 1.87 -8.09
C ASN A 88 -11.80 2.71 -8.49
N THR A 89 -12.98 2.30 -8.03
CA THR A 89 -14.24 2.99 -8.34
C THR A 89 -14.34 4.40 -7.75
N LYS A 90 -13.47 4.77 -6.82
CA LYS A 90 -13.41 6.08 -6.17
C LYS A 90 -12.40 7.03 -6.79
N GLY A 91 -11.76 6.62 -7.89
CA GLY A 91 -10.80 7.45 -8.62
C GLY A 91 -9.37 7.45 -8.05
N MET A 92 -9.08 6.66 -7.02
CA MET A 92 -7.69 6.47 -6.56
C MET A 92 -6.94 5.66 -7.61
N GLU A 93 -5.69 6.04 -7.87
CA GLU A 93 -4.81 5.39 -8.83
C GLU A 93 -3.49 5.00 -8.15
N VAL A 94 -3.00 3.80 -8.44
CA VAL A 94 -1.69 3.31 -7.99
C VAL A 94 -0.94 2.80 -9.20
N ARG A 95 0.28 3.30 -9.39
CA ARG A 95 1.19 2.82 -10.44
C ARG A 95 2.26 1.95 -9.83
N LEU A 96 2.54 0.85 -10.51
CA LEU A 96 3.53 -0.13 -10.09
C LEU A 96 4.47 -0.48 -11.24
N CYS A 97 5.62 -1.02 -10.89
CA CYS A 97 6.70 -1.40 -11.79
C CYS A 97 7.16 -2.82 -11.47
N ASP A 98 7.39 -3.64 -12.50
CA ASP A 98 7.92 -5.00 -12.33
C ASP A 98 9.37 -5.02 -11.82
N TYR A 99 10.17 -4.01 -12.14
CA TYR A 99 11.47 -3.81 -11.51
C TYR A 99 11.31 -3.39 -10.04
N GLY A 100 11.88 -4.19 -9.14
CA GLY A 100 11.80 -4.02 -7.69
C GLY A 100 10.40 -4.23 -7.11
N ALA A 101 9.44 -4.73 -7.92
CA ALA A 101 8.01 -4.75 -7.58
C ALA A 101 7.54 -3.40 -6.98
N ALA A 102 8.01 -2.30 -7.57
CA ALA A 102 8.01 -0.98 -6.96
C ALA A 102 6.67 -0.26 -7.11
N ILE A 103 6.27 0.48 -6.07
CA ILE A 103 5.23 1.50 -6.17
C ILE A 103 5.86 2.78 -6.72
N THR A 104 5.37 3.25 -7.87
CA THR A 104 5.89 4.44 -8.57
C THR A 104 4.97 5.64 -8.49
N ALA A 105 3.70 5.46 -8.10
CA ALA A 105 2.79 6.54 -7.79
C ALA A 105 1.63 6.06 -6.92
N ILE A 106 1.13 6.93 -6.04
CA ILE A 106 -0.14 6.78 -5.32
C ILE A 106 -0.88 8.10 -5.47
N VAL A 107 -1.80 8.17 -6.42
CA VAL A 107 -2.61 9.35 -6.67
C VAL A 107 -3.93 9.22 -5.92
N LEU A 108 -4.10 10.06 -4.91
CA LEU A 108 -5.35 10.11 -4.14
C LEU A 108 -6.45 10.82 -4.95
N PRO A 109 -7.73 10.47 -4.75
CA PRO A 109 -8.85 11.16 -5.41
C PRO A 109 -8.79 12.67 -5.13
N ASP A 110 -8.94 13.48 -6.19
CA ASP A 110 -8.93 14.96 -6.13
C ASP A 110 -7.69 15.57 -5.44
N ALA A 111 -6.58 14.83 -5.42
CA ALA A 111 -5.37 15.20 -4.72
C ALA A 111 -4.11 14.85 -5.54
N CYS A 112 -2.96 15.08 -4.93
CA CYS A 112 -1.65 14.88 -5.55
C CYS A 112 -1.17 13.43 -5.41
N ASP A 113 -0.12 13.11 -6.17
CA ASP A 113 0.67 11.91 -5.96
C ASP A 113 1.50 12.04 -4.67
N VAL A 114 1.27 11.12 -3.74
CA VAL A 114 1.77 11.20 -2.36
C VAL A 114 3.01 10.36 -2.09
N VAL A 115 3.60 9.70 -3.10
CA VAL A 115 4.84 8.95 -2.92
C VAL A 115 5.98 9.51 -3.73
N LEU A 116 7.18 9.45 -3.15
CA LEU A 116 8.41 9.69 -3.91
C LEU A 116 8.77 8.42 -4.69
N ALA A 117 9.10 8.60 -5.96
CA ALA A 117 9.50 7.55 -6.86
C ALA A 117 10.46 8.08 -7.93
N SER A 118 11.23 7.18 -8.52
CA SER A 118 12.07 7.46 -9.69
C SER A 118 11.21 7.75 -10.93
N GLU A 119 11.60 8.74 -11.74
CA GLU A 119 10.82 9.20 -12.90
C GLU A 119 11.14 8.42 -14.20
N SER A 120 12.29 7.73 -14.27
CA SER A 120 12.75 6.96 -15.44
C SER A 120 13.19 5.53 -15.07
N PRO A 121 13.23 4.58 -16.06
CA PRO A 121 13.84 3.27 -15.88
C PRO A 121 15.28 3.33 -15.35
N GLU A 122 16.08 4.25 -15.87
CA GLU A 122 17.46 4.44 -15.45
C GLU A 122 17.56 4.92 -14.00
N ASP A 123 16.66 5.79 -13.56
CA ASP A 123 16.60 6.26 -12.17
C ASP A 123 16.06 5.18 -11.22
N LEU A 124 15.20 4.27 -11.70
CA LEU A 124 14.77 3.11 -10.92
C LEU A 124 15.94 2.16 -10.65
N ARG A 125 16.79 1.91 -11.65
CA ARG A 125 17.98 1.06 -11.50
C ARG A 125 19.08 1.69 -10.64
N LYS A 126 19.11 3.02 -10.55
CA LYS A 126 20.03 3.78 -9.69
C LYS A 126 19.44 4.13 -8.32
N ASN A 127 18.33 3.51 -7.94
CA ASN A 127 17.58 3.82 -6.73
C ASN A 127 18.31 3.37 -5.44
N SER A 128 19.33 4.13 -5.06
CA SER A 128 20.12 3.89 -3.84
C SER A 128 19.36 4.13 -2.54
N CYS A 129 18.20 4.80 -2.61
CA CYS A 129 17.37 5.14 -1.46
C CYS A 129 16.21 4.15 -1.23
N PHE A 130 16.12 3.08 -2.04
CA PHE A 130 15.05 2.09 -1.98
C PHE A 130 13.65 2.73 -2.12
N LEU A 131 13.49 3.77 -2.94
CA LEU A 131 12.20 4.44 -3.15
C LEU A 131 11.15 3.45 -3.70
N GLY A 132 10.13 3.13 -2.90
CA GLY A 132 8.93 2.41 -3.35
C GLY A 132 9.11 0.92 -3.66
N VAL A 133 10.33 0.39 -3.64
CA VAL A 133 10.65 -1.01 -3.96
C VAL A 133 10.28 -1.98 -2.84
N LEU A 134 10.05 -3.24 -3.21
CA LEU A 134 10.00 -4.36 -2.30
C LEU A 134 11.43 -4.72 -1.85
N VAL A 135 11.65 -4.85 -0.54
CA VAL A 135 12.94 -5.25 0.04
C VAL A 135 12.82 -6.59 0.76
N GLY A 136 13.84 -7.43 0.58
CA GLY A 136 13.97 -8.78 1.12
C GLY A 136 15.14 -9.52 0.46
N ARG A 137 15.50 -10.76 0.83
CA ARG A 137 14.80 -11.68 1.75
C ARG A 137 14.74 -11.21 3.21
N GLN A 138 15.71 -10.40 3.65
CA GLN A 138 15.72 -9.77 4.96
C GLN A 138 15.76 -8.24 4.84
N ALA A 139 14.68 -7.58 5.24
CA ALA A 139 14.65 -6.14 5.37
C ALA A 139 15.46 -5.64 6.58
N ALA A 140 15.94 -4.40 6.49
CA ALA A 140 16.83 -3.75 7.45
C ALA A 140 18.20 -4.47 7.54
N ARG A 141 18.92 -4.29 8.65
CA ARG A 141 20.30 -4.75 8.80
C ARG A 141 20.40 -6.12 9.47
N THR A 142 21.33 -6.92 8.97
CA THR A 142 21.87 -8.12 9.62
C THR A 142 23.31 -7.83 10.02
N GLY A 143 23.54 -7.78 11.34
CA GLY A 143 24.85 -7.43 11.92
C GLY A 143 25.94 -8.43 11.54
N GLY A 144 27.10 -7.91 11.12
CA GLY A 144 28.23 -8.73 10.68
C GLY A 144 27.97 -9.56 9.41
N ALA A 145 26.88 -9.27 8.69
CA ALA A 145 26.47 -9.97 7.48
C ALA A 145 26.43 -11.51 7.63
N GLN A 146 25.92 -11.97 8.78
CA GLN A 146 25.80 -13.39 9.06
C GLN A 146 24.62 -13.69 9.99
N PHE A 147 24.10 -14.92 9.90
CA PHE A 147 23.09 -15.43 10.81
C PHE A 147 23.30 -16.93 11.06
N HIS A 148 22.52 -17.47 11.99
CA HIS A 148 22.60 -18.88 12.37
C HIS A 148 21.23 -19.54 12.20
N ILE A 149 21.21 -20.74 11.62
CA ILE A 149 20.05 -21.62 11.57
C ILE A 149 20.51 -22.98 12.07
N ASP A 150 19.84 -23.51 13.10
CA ASP A 150 20.14 -24.82 13.68
C ASP A 150 21.64 -25.04 14.01
N GLY A 151 22.30 -23.97 14.48
CA GLY A 151 23.72 -23.99 14.83
C GLY A 151 24.69 -23.86 13.65
N VAL A 152 24.20 -23.78 12.41
CA VAL A 152 25.01 -23.58 11.20
C VAL A 152 25.15 -22.09 10.91
N HIS A 153 26.38 -21.64 10.70
CA HIS A 153 26.69 -20.26 10.30
C HIS A 153 26.45 -20.05 8.81
N HIS A 154 25.65 -19.05 8.47
CA HIS A 154 25.45 -18.58 7.09
C HIS A 154 26.01 -17.17 6.95
N LYS A 155 26.82 -16.95 5.91
CA LYS A 155 27.31 -15.62 5.52
C LYS A 155 26.46 -15.08 4.38
N VAL A 156 26.08 -13.82 4.48
CA VAL A 156 25.40 -13.06 3.43
C VAL A 156 26.28 -11.93 2.91
N THR A 157 25.94 -11.36 1.77
CA THR A 157 26.71 -10.28 1.15
C THR A 157 26.87 -9.09 2.10
N VAL A 158 28.08 -8.55 2.22
CA VAL A 158 28.32 -7.27 2.89
C VAL A 158 28.05 -6.15 1.88
N ASN A 159 27.06 -5.29 2.17
CA ASN A 159 26.71 -4.16 1.30
C ASN A 159 26.49 -2.83 2.06
N ASP A 160 26.63 -2.82 3.40
CA ASP A 160 26.47 -1.63 4.23
C ASP A 160 27.66 -1.48 5.19
N ASN A 161 28.25 -0.28 5.22
CA ASN A 161 29.34 0.13 6.12
C ASN A 161 30.56 -0.83 6.15
N GLY A 162 30.74 -1.63 5.10
CA GLY A 162 31.83 -2.61 4.98
C GLY A 162 31.75 -3.80 5.96
N ARG A 163 30.65 -3.95 6.71
CA ARG A 163 30.50 -5.03 7.71
C ARG A 163 29.11 -5.66 7.76
N ASN A 164 28.08 -4.91 7.39
CA ASN A 164 26.70 -5.33 7.58
C ASN A 164 26.05 -5.69 6.25
N HIS A 165 24.99 -6.48 6.37
CA HIS A 165 24.09 -6.78 5.28
C HIS A 165 22.82 -5.96 5.44
N LEU A 166 22.36 -5.32 4.39
CA LEU A 166 21.22 -4.40 4.40
C LEU A 166 20.26 -4.77 3.27
N HIS A 167 18.96 -4.86 3.62
CA HIS A 167 17.86 -4.93 2.65
C HIS A 167 17.93 -6.09 1.64
N GLY A 168 18.52 -7.21 2.04
CA GLY A 168 18.62 -8.40 1.21
C GLY A 168 19.88 -8.49 0.36
N GLY A 169 20.77 -7.49 0.41
CA GLY A 169 22.09 -7.55 -0.20
C GLY A 169 22.22 -6.67 -1.44
N ALA A 170 23.24 -6.91 -2.27
CA ALA A 170 23.51 -6.07 -3.44
C ALA A 170 22.61 -6.42 -4.63
N THR A 171 22.19 -7.68 -4.71
CA THR A 171 21.30 -8.21 -5.75
C THR A 171 19.90 -8.53 -5.23
N GLY A 172 19.54 -7.98 -4.06
CA GLY A 172 18.26 -8.26 -3.41
C GLY A 172 17.05 -7.82 -4.23
N LEU A 173 15.85 -8.13 -3.72
CA LEU A 173 14.59 -7.97 -4.46
C LEU A 173 14.34 -6.57 -5.05
N HIS A 174 14.93 -5.53 -4.46
CA HIS A 174 14.82 -4.16 -4.93
C HIS A 174 15.45 -3.93 -6.32
N ASN A 175 16.39 -4.79 -6.74
CA ASN A 175 17.07 -4.72 -8.03
C ASN A 175 16.62 -5.82 -9.01
N ALA A 176 15.62 -6.63 -8.64
CA ALA A 176 15.13 -7.74 -9.46
C ALA A 176 13.99 -7.31 -10.39
N THR A 177 13.95 -7.86 -11.60
CA THR A 177 12.78 -7.76 -12.49
C THR A 177 11.84 -8.93 -12.22
N PHE A 178 10.62 -8.63 -11.77
CA PHE A 178 9.60 -9.64 -11.47
C PHE A 178 8.78 -10.01 -12.72
N ALA A 179 8.26 -11.22 -12.75
CA ALA A 179 7.20 -11.57 -13.70
C ALA A 179 5.87 -10.98 -13.20
N GLY A 180 5.36 -9.95 -13.88
CA GLY A 180 4.15 -9.23 -13.49
C GLY A 180 2.90 -9.68 -14.25
N SER A 181 1.78 -9.85 -13.53
CA SER A 181 0.45 -10.08 -14.12
C SER A 181 -0.62 -9.29 -13.37
N CYS A 182 -1.59 -8.71 -14.06
CA CYS A 182 -2.62 -7.87 -13.44
C CYS A 182 -4.03 -8.30 -13.82
N GLY A 183 -5.00 -7.97 -12.98
CA GLY A 183 -6.40 -8.31 -13.22
C GLY A 183 -7.36 -7.68 -12.23
N ILE A 184 -8.61 -8.14 -12.29
CA ILE A 184 -9.66 -7.80 -11.34
C ILE A 184 -10.08 -9.06 -10.61
N ASP A 185 -10.08 -9.03 -9.27
CA ASP A 185 -10.61 -10.10 -8.42
C ASP A 185 -11.66 -9.49 -7.49
N SER A 186 -12.86 -10.08 -7.47
CA SER A 186 -13.95 -9.66 -6.58
C SER A 186 -14.26 -8.14 -6.65
N GLY A 187 -14.12 -7.56 -7.85
CA GLY A 187 -14.34 -6.12 -8.10
C GLY A 187 -13.21 -5.19 -7.63
N GLN A 188 -12.04 -5.73 -7.29
CA GLN A 188 -10.84 -4.99 -6.88
C GLN A 188 -9.71 -5.22 -7.87
N ALA A 189 -8.97 -4.16 -8.18
CA ALA A 189 -7.86 -4.22 -9.11
C ALA A 189 -6.60 -4.75 -8.41
N PHE A 190 -5.84 -5.63 -9.06
CA PHE A 190 -4.60 -6.16 -8.50
C PHE A 190 -3.47 -6.34 -9.52
N VAL A 191 -2.23 -6.40 -9.04
CA VAL A 191 -1.05 -6.88 -9.75
C VAL A 191 -0.32 -7.90 -8.87
N ASP A 192 0.04 -9.03 -9.46
CA ASP A 192 0.96 -10.02 -8.89
C ASP A 192 2.34 -9.86 -9.51
N PHE A 193 3.36 -9.79 -8.67
CA PHE A 193 4.76 -9.85 -9.05
C PHE A 193 5.38 -11.13 -8.51
N ALA A 194 5.84 -11.99 -9.40
CA ALA A 194 6.49 -13.25 -9.05
C ALA A 194 8.00 -13.19 -9.31
N TYR A 195 8.79 -13.71 -8.37
CA TYR A 195 10.23 -13.83 -8.51
C TYR A 195 10.74 -15.12 -7.87
N THR A 196 11.72 -15.76 -8.51
CA THR A 196 12.43 -16.92 -7.98
C THR A 196 13.85 -16.49 -7.64
N SER A 197 14.12 -16.37 -6.35
CA SER A 197 15.44 -16.12 -5.80
C SER A 197 16.18 -17.46 -5.72
N PRO A 198 17.26 -17.71 -6.47
CA PRO A 198 17.96 -18.99 -6.48
C PRO A 198 18.64 -19.31 -5.13
N ASP A 199 19.01 -20.58 -4.93
CA ASP A 199 19.84 -20.98 -3.79
C ASP A 199 21.18 -20.26 -3.83
N GLY A 200 21.55 -19.61 -2.72
CA GLY A 200 22.79 -18.86 -2.58
C GLY A 200 22.71 -17.39 -3.03
N GLU A 201 21.56 -16.90 -3.51
CA GLU A 201 21.40 -15.48 -3.84
C GLU A 201 21.71 -14.60 -2.62
N ASP A 202 22.63 -13.65 -2.77
CA ASP A 202 23.17 -12.83 -1.68
C ASP A 202 23.64 -13.62 -0.43
N GLY A 203 23.95 -14.91 -0.59
CA GLY A 203 24.36 -15.84 0.45
C GLY A 203 23.22 -16.52 1.22
N TYR A 204 21.95 -16.30 0.84
CA TYR A 204 20.81 -16.95 1.47
C TYR A 204 20.66 -18.43 1.05
N PRO A 205 20.40 -19.35 2.00
CA PRO A 205 20.17 -20.75 1.66
C PRO A 205 18.77 -20.99 1.07
N GLY A 206 18.71 -21.90 0.12
CA GLY A 206 17.48 -22.38 -0.50
C GLY A 206 17.02 -21.49 -1.64
N GLU A 207 16.48 -22.12 -2.69
CA GLU A 207 15.68 -21.40 -3.68
C GLU A 207 14.39 -20.93 -2.99
N MET A 208 14.01 -19.67 -3.22
CA MET A 208 12.79 -19.09 -2.69
C MET A 208 11.91 -18.55 -3.82
N LYS A 209 10.69 -19.07 -3.89
CA LYS A 209 9.63 -18.55 -4.78
C LYS A 209 8.83 -17.52 -4.01
N ILE A 210 8.67 -16.34 -4.58
CA ILE A 210 8.06 -15.19 -3.94
C ILE A 210 6.97 -14.65 -4.86
N VAL A 211 5.80 -14.38 -4.29
CA VAL A 211 4.70 -13.67 -4.96
C VAL A 211 4.26 -12.51 -4.10
N ALA A 212 4.42 -11.30 -4.62
CA ALA A 212 3.94 -10.06 -4.03
C ALA A 212 2.70 -9.59 -4.78
N ARG A 213 1.53 -9.67 -4.14
CA ARG A 213 0.26 -9.17 -4.66
C ARG A 213 -0.02 -7.78 -4.10
N TYR A 214 -0.15 -6.80 -4.97
CA TYR A 214 -0.67 -5.48 -4.65
C TYR A 214 -2.14 -5.41 -5.09
N THR A 215 -3.04 -5.16 -4.15
CA THR A 215 -4.47 -4.99 -4.41
C THR A 215 -4.91 -3.57 -4.06
N LEU A 216 -5.54 -2.88 -5.01
CA LEU A 216 -6.23 -1.63 -4.78
C LEU A 216 -7.72 -1.90 -4.56
N THR A 217 -8.13 -1.70 -3.32
CA THR A 217 -9.51 -1.88 -2.86
C THR A 217 -10.39 -0.67 -3.19
N ASN A 218 -11.71 -0.86 -3.15
CA ASN A 218 -12.69 0.22 -3.36
C ASN A 218 -12.90 1.13 -2.13
N ASP A 219 -12.19 0.90 -1.03
CA ASP A 219 -12.14 1.78 0.13
C ASP A 219 -10.82 2.55 0.23
N ASN A 220 -10.13 2.75 -0.91
CA ASN A 220 -8.88 3.50 -1.03
C ASN A 220 -7.73 2.92 -0.18
N LYS A 221 -7.71 1.59 -0.03
CA LYS A 221 -6.60 0.87 0.60
C LYS A 221 -5.76 0.15 -0.44
N ILE A 222 -4.46 0.20 -0.24
CA ILE A 222 -3.49 -0.64 -0.93
C ILE A 222 -3.14 -1.78 0.02
N VAL A 223 -3.35 -3.00 -0.42
CA VAL A 223 -3.01 -4.21 0.32
C VAL A 223 -1.84 -4.88 -0.37
N LEU A 224 -0.73 -5.05 0.35
CA LEU A 224 0.40 -5.86 -0.09
C LEU A 224 0.35 -7.20 0.65
N SER A 225 0.07 -8.26 -0.08
CA SER A 225 0.13 -9.65 0.41
C SER A 225 1.35 -10.33 -0.19
N ILE A 226 2.17 -10.94 0.65
CA ILE A 226 3.39 -11.62 0.20
C ILE A 226 3.31 -13.07 0.62
N ALA A 227 3.44 -13.97 -0.35
CA ALA A 227 3.60 -15.39 -0.14
C ALA A 227 5.02 -15.78 -0.57
N ALA A 228 5.69 -16.60 0.25
CA ALA A 228 7.00 -17.13 -0.07
C ALA A 228 7.14 -18.58 0.39
N GLU A 229 7.81 -19.38 -0.43
CA GLU A 229 8.18 -20.76 -0.13
C GLU A 229 9.66 -20.94 -0.40
N CYS A 230 10.39 -21.56 0.53
CA CYS A 230 11.83 -21.76 0.43
C CYS A 230 12.17 -23.25 0.56
N THR A 231 13.09 -23.74 -0.27
CA THR A 231 13.50 -25.16 -0.26
C THR A 231 14.40 -25.53 0.92
N LYS A 232 14.90 -24.53 1.66
CA LYS A 232 15.68 -24.68 2.90
C LYS A 232 15.20 -23.68 3.94
N ALA A 233 15.43 -23.95 5.22
CA ALA A 233 15.22 -22.96 6.26
C ALA A 233 16.01 -21.69 5.95
N CYS A 234 15.33 -20.53 5.95
CA CYS A 234 15.89 -19.25 5.56
C CYS A 234 15.20 -18.13 6.36
N PRO A 235 15.91 -17.10 6.85
CA PRO A 235 15.26 -15.92 7.40
C PRO A 235 14.46 -15.20 6.33
N VAL A 236 13.29 -14.70 6.71
CA VAL A 236 12.39 -13.97 5.82
C VAL A 236 11.77 -12.80 6.57
N ASN A 237 11.95 -11.61 6.01
CA ASN A 237 11.33 -10.37 6.45
C ASN A 237 11.19 -9.42 5.26
N PHE A 238 9.99 -9.31 4.72
CA PHE A 238 9.70 -8.47 3.56
C PHE A 238 8.97 -7.19 3.96
N THR A 239 9.30 -6.08 3.31
CA THR A 239 8.53 -4.82 3.39
C THR A 239 8.59 -4.10 2.06
N ASN A 240 7.64 -3.20 1.83
CA ASN A 240 7.77 -2.17 0.81
C ASN A 240 8.45 -0.93 1.42
N HIS A 241 9.23 -0.21 0.63
CA HIS A 241 10.02 0.94 1.07
C HIS A 241 9.53 2.28 0.45
N SER A 242 8.21 2.44 0.30
CA SER A 242 7.61 3.72 -0.09
C SER A 242 7.90 4.84 0.91
N TYR A 243 8.15 6.02 0.36
CA TYR A 243 8.29 7.28 1.08
C TYR A 243 7.10 8.16 0.78
N PHE A 244 6.49 8.70 1.82
CA PHE A 244 5.23 9.42 1.69
C PHE A 244 5.43 10.91 1.94
N ASN A 245 4.85 11.70 1.06
CA ASN A 245 4.52 13.09 1.33
C ASN A 245 3.06 13.36 0.93
N LEU A 246 2.19 13.40 1.94
CA LEU A 246 0.74 13.60 1.80
C LEU A 246 0.32 14.97 1.23
N ASN A 247 1.20 15.97 1.30
CA ASN A 247 0.98 17.26 0.63
C ASN A 247 1.35 17.18 -0.86
N GLY A 248 1.96 16.08 -1.29
CA GLY A 248 2.40 15.78 -2.64
C GLY A 248 3.91 15.58 -2.66
N HIS A 249 4.42 14.66 -3.47
CA HIS A 249 5.87 14.37 -3.51
C HIS A 249 6.74 15.57 -3.93
N LYS A 250 6.16 16.59 -4.60
CA LYS A 250 6.83 17.85 -4.96
C LYS A 250 6.54 19.01 -4.00
N SER A 251 5.90 18.75 -2.86
CA SER A 251 5.41 19.81 -1.95
C SER A 251 6.42 20.33 -0.94
N GLY A 252 7.67 19.86 -0.99
CA GLY A 252 8.70 20.22 -0.03
C GLY A 252 8.76 19.24 1.14
N ASP A 253 8.91 19.76 2.36
CA ASP A 253 9.15 18.96 3.55
C ASP A 253 7.90 18.34 4.21
N VAL A 254 8.12 17.37 5.10
CA VAL A 254 7.06 16.66 5.86
C VAL A 254 6.92 17.16 7.30
N SER A 255 7.47 18.32 7.63
CA SER A 255 7.53 18.83 9.00
C SER A 255 6.14 19.05 9.61
N ASP A 256 5.11 19.25 8.81
CA ASP A 256 3.76 19.47 9.31
C ASP A 256 2.84 18.27 9.25
N HIS A 257 3.36 17.14 8.76
CA HIS A 257 2.63 15.90 8.82
C HIS A 257 2.38 15.53 10.28
N ILE A 258 1.15 15.14 10.56
CA ILE A 258 0.75 14.72 11.90
C ILE A 258 0.78 13.21 11.92
N VAL A 259 1.68 12.67 12.74
CA VAL A 259 1.92 11.24 12.86
C VAL A 259 1.35 10.74 14.18
N ARG A 260 0.74 9.55 14.15
CA ARG A 260 0.36 8.79 15.34
C ARG A 260 0.85 7.34 15.18
N ILE A 261 1.58 6.85 16.17
CA ILE A 261 2.09 5.48 16.21
C ILE A 261 1.55 4.80 17.47
N PHE A 262 0.91 3.65 17.29
CA PHE A 262 0.39 2.84 18.40
C PHE A 262 1.49 1.94 19.00
N ALA A 263 2.61 2.54 19.40
CA ALA A 263 3.73 1.83 20.02
C ALA A 263 4.12 2.47 21.35
N SER A 264 4.31 1.66 22.39
CA SER A 264 4.80 2.10 23.70
C SER A 264 6.30 1.89 23.89
N LYS A 265 6.96 1.19 22.95
CA LYS A 265 8.40 0.90 22.97
C LYS A 265 9.02 1.03 21.57
N TYR A 266 10.34 1.22 21.52
CA TYR A 266 11.15 1.17 20.30
C TYR A 266 12.37 0.26 20.51
N VAL A 267 12.95 -0.22 19.42
CA VAL A 267 14.16 -1.05 19.44
C VAL A 267 15.39 -0.15 19.58
N GLU A 268 16.21 -0.38 20.59
CA GLU A 268 17.52 0.28 20.72
C GLU A 268 18.46 -0.25 19.63
N VAL A 269 19.21 0.67 19.01
CA VAL A 269 20.23 0.35 18.02
C VAL A 269 21.58 0.90 18.46
N ASP A 270 22.66 0.25 18.03
CA ASP A 270 24.03 0.73 18.22
C ASP A 270 24.45 1.75 17.15
N ASN A 271 25.72 2.15 17.16
CA ASN A 271 26.31 3.09 16.21
C ASN A 271 26.31 2.59 14.75
N GLU A 272 26.15 1.28 14.54
CA GLU A 272 26.05 0.66 13.23
C GLU A 272 24.59 0.42 12.81
N LEU A 273 23.64 0.93 13.59
CA LEU A 273 22.20 0.75 13.41
C LEU A 273 21.76 -0.72 13.52
N ILE A 274 22.50 -1.53 14.28
CA ILE A 274 22.15 -2.91 14.60
C ILE A 274 21.35 -2.94 15.89
N ALA A 275 20.28 -3.72 15.92
CA ALA A 275 19.45 -3.88 17.10
C ALA A 275 20.25 -4.50 18.25
N THR A 276 20.26 -3.84 19.41
CA THR A 276 20.96 -4.35 20.61
C THR A 276 20.16 -5.46 21.32
N GLY A 277 18.91 -5.68 20.89
CA GLY A 277 17.94 -6.56 21.53
C GLY A 277 17.12 -5.89 22.65
N LYS A 278 17.46 -4.66 23.05
CA LYS A 278 16.69 -3.94 24.08
C LYS A 278 15.48 -3.22 23.49
N LEU A 279 14.37 -3.25 24.22
CA LEU A 279 13.18 -2.46 23.94
C LEU A 279 13.04 -1.33 24.96
N LEU A 280 13.14 -0.10 24.50
CA LEU A 280 13.08 1.11 25.33
C LEU A 280 11.69 1.74 25.27
N GLY A 281 11.19 2.27 26.39
CA GLY A 281 9.90 2.94 26.44
C GLY A 281 9.92 4.28 25.68
N VAL A 282 8.83 4.59 24.97
CA VAL A 282 8.68 5.92 24.34
C VAL A 282 8.32 7.01 25.37
N SER A 283 7.76 6.62 26.51
CA SER A 283 7.40 7.51 27.62
C SER A 283 8.51 7.53 28.68
N GLY A 284 9.34 8.56 28.65
CA GLY A 284 10.32 8.82 29.69
C GLY A 284 11.69 8.20 29.44
N GLY A 285 12.72 9.03 29.66
CA GLY A 285 14.13 8.65 29.56
C GLY A 285 14.90 9.60 28.65
N ARG A 286 15.91 10.29 29.20
CA ARG A 286 17.08 10.68 28.43
C ARG A 286 17.62 9.37 27.85
N SER A 287 17.46 9.14 26.55
CA SER A 287 18.31 8.17 25.89
C SER A 287 19.59 8.92 25.52
N ASP A 288 20.71 8.41 25.98
CA ASP A 288 22.02 8.59 25.36
C ASP A 288 22.03 7.82 24.03
N ASN A 289 21.10 8.14 23.13
CA ASN A 289 21.12 7.57 21.80
C ASN A 289 22.29 8.21 21.03
N PRO A 290 23.26 7.43 20.55
CA PRO A 290 24.44 7.95 19.87
C PRO A 290 24.10 8.75 18.58
N LEU A 291 22.92 8.54 17.99
CA LEU A 291 22.44 9.29 16.82
C LEU A 291 21.80 10.64 17.17
N PHE A 292 21.29 10.80 18.39
CA PHE A 292 20.42 11.95 18.74
C PHE A 292 20.86 12.72 20.00
N GLY A 293 21.92 12.29 20.68
CA GLY A 293 22.43 12.93 21.89
C GLY A 293 21.42 12.91 23.05
N SER A 294 21.64 13.75 24.06
CA SER A 294 20.69 13.91 25.18
C SER A 294 19.40 14.57 24.74
N ILE A 295 18.33 13.80 24.53
CA ILE A 295 17.02 14.32 24.13
C ILE A 295 16.17 14.66 25.37
N PRO A 296 15.68 15.91 25.53
CA PRO A 296 14.72 16.24 26.58
C PRO A 296 13.35 15.61 26.33
N ALA A 297 12.62 15.30 27.40
CA ALA A 297 11.29 14.71 27.32
C ALA A 297 10.26 15.68 26.71
N PRO A 298 9.23 15.18 25.97
CA PRO A 298 9.01 13.77 25.63
C PRO A 298 9.97 13.30 24.53
N HIS A 299 10.41 12.03 24.61
CA HIS A 299 11.34 11.40 23.66
C HIS A 299 10.91 11.66 22.21
N VAL A 300 11.86 11.83 21.27
CA VAL A 300 11.57 12.10 19.84
C VAL A 300 10.68 11.06 19.17
N PHE A 301 10.57 9.86 19.75
CA PHE A 301 9.74 8.77 19.25
C PHE A 301 8.37 8.63 19.96
N ASP A 302 7.97 9.54 20.84
CA ASP A 302 6.61 9.50 21.41
C ASP A 302 5.58 10.12 20.44
N PHE A 303 5.02 9.26 19.60
CA PHE A 303 3.93 9.55 18.67
C PHE A 303 2.61 8.87 19.08
N ARG A 304 2.44 8.47 20.35
CA ARG A 304 1.19 7.78 20.78
C ARG A 304 -0.05 8.67 20.65
N LYS A 305 0.17 9.99 20.66
CA LYS A 305 -0.81 11.03 20.34
C LYS A 305 -0.46 11.63 18.97
N PRO A 306 -1.46 12.13 18.21
CA PRO A 306 -1.21 12.89 16.99
C PRO A 306 -0.19 14.01 17.26
N THR A 307 0.96 13.95 16.60
CA THR A 307 2.09 14.84 16.85
C THR A 307 2.68 15.29 15.52
N LYS A 308 2.97 16.59 15.38
CA LYS A 308 3.68 17.13 14.21
C LYS A 308 5.08 16.53 14.14
N LEU A 309 5.50 16.17 12.94
CA LEU A 309 6.79 15.55 12.71
C LEU A 309 7.94 16.54 12.90
N GLY A 310 7.80 17.77 12.40
CA GLY A 310 8.80 18.84 12.35
C GLY A 310 9.50 19.12 13.68
N PRO A 311 8.80 19.36 14.79
CA PRO A 311 9.44 19.53 16.10
C PRO A 311 10.27 18.32 16.57
N ARG A 312 10.08 17.15 15.98
CA ARG A 312 10.84 15.91 16.21
C ARG A 312 12.01 15.73 15.23
N LEU A 313 11.98 16.43 14.09
CA LEU A 313 13.07 16.52 13.14
C LEU A 313 13.96 17.68 13.57
N GLN A 314 15.16 17.43 14.07
CA GLN A 314 16.07 18.52 14.42
C GLN A 314 16.53 19.24 13.13
N ALA A 315 15.77 20.26 12.69
CA ALA A 315 16.14 21.47 11.92
C ALA A 315 14.91 22.12 11.21
N LYS A 316 14.53 23.31 11.69
CA LYS A 316 13.76 24.46 11.13
C LYS A 316 12.74 24.31 9.96
N GLU A 317 11.46 24.44 10.36
CA GLU A 317 10.40 25.39 9.87
C GLU A 317 9.63 25.22 8.52
N ILE A 318 8.30 24.89 8.61
CA ILE A 318 7.06 25.54 8.04
C ILE A 318 5.97 24.61 7.42
N SER A 319 4.71 25.04 7.67
CA SER A 319 3.30 24.52 7.69
C SER A 319 2.67 23.54 6.65
N GLY A 320 1.72 22.69 7.12
CA GLY A 320 0.67 21.96 6.36
C GLY A 320 0.14 20.62 6.98
N ASN A 321 -1.14 20.52 7.40
CA ASN A 321 -1.70 19.36 8.15
C ASN A 321 -2.33 18.23 7.29
N LYS A 322 -1.79 17.00 7.34
CA LYS A 322 -2.49 15.73 6.97
C LYS A 322 -2.03 14.54 7.83
N VAL A 323 -2.89 13.51 7.99
CA VAL A 323 -2.69 12.30 8.83
C VAL A 323 -2.86 11.03 7.98
N VAL A 324 -1.98 10.03 8.13
CA VAL A 324 -2.18 8.66 7.63
C VAL A 324 -2.35 7.70 8.79
N GLN A 325 -3.32 6.78 8.67
CA GLN A 325 -3.49 5.65 9.57
C GLN A 325 -3.05 4.37 8.85
N ILE A 326 -2.11 3.64 9.44
CA ILE A 326 -1.63 2.33 8.98
C ILE A 326 -2.15 1.27 9.95
N SER A 327 -2.77 0.21 9.45
CA SER A 327 -3.28 -0.94 10.22
C SER A 327 -2.56 -2.23 9.80
N ARG A 328 -2.05 -3.06 10.75
CA ARG A 328 -1.26 -4.27 10.41
C ARG A 328 -1.31 -5.44 11.42
N ILE A 329 -0.80 -6.58 10.94
CA ILE A 329 -0.63 -7.94 11.54
C ILE A 329 0.83 -8.28 11.96
N VAL A 330 1.85 -7.44 11.70
CA VAL A 330 3.25 -7.71 12.18
C VAL A 330 3.53 -7.02 13.52
N PRO A 331 4.52 -7.52 14.30
CA PRO A 331 4.75 -7.02 15.65
C PRO A 331 5.55 -5.70 15.76
N VAL A 332 6.24 -5.23 14.71
CA VAL A 332 7.17 -4.08 14.78
C VAL A 332 6.99 -3.13 13.59
N TYR A 333 7.13 -1.82 13.82
CA TYR A 333 7.22 -0.80 12.78
C TYR A 333 8.66 -0.27 12.73
N PHE A 334 9.20 -0.03 11.53
CA PHE A 334 10.39 0.82 11.40
C PHE A 334 9.98 2.12 10.73
N ILE A 335 10.17 3.24 11.40
CA ILE A 335 9.98 4.55 10.78
C ILE A 335 11.34 5.16 10.54
N PHE A 336 11.60 5.47 9.28
CA PHE A 336 12.76 6.23 8.86
C PHE A 336 12.28 7.59 8.39
N VAL A 337 12.75 8.65 9.03
CA VAL A 337 12.74 9.98 8.43
C VAL A 337 14.13 10.19 7.88
N ILE A 338 14.26 10.30 6.57
CA ILE A 338 15.56 10.40 5.92
C ILE A 338 15.98 11.86 5.93
N HIS A 339 17.04 12.14 6.69
CA HIS A 339 17.78 13.41 6.60
C HIS A 339 18.85 13.26 5.51
N VAL A 340 18.46 13.38 4.25
CA VAL A 340 19.41 13.64 3.15
C VAL A 340 19.22 15.09 2.77
N HIS A 341 19.99 15.95 3.42
CA HIS A 341 20.08 17.39 3.21
C HIS A 341 18.79 18.25 3.30
N ALA A 342 17.60 17.67 3.47
CA ALA A 342 16.35 18.33 3.89
C ALA A 342 15.22 17.30 4.15
N SER A 343 14.32 17.63 5.09
CA SER A 343 13.24 16.82 5.66
C SER A 343 12.05 16.54 4.70
N HIS A 344 12.33 16.13 3.46
CA HIS A 344 11.35 16.04 2.37
C HIS A 344 10.29 14.94 2.48
N ASP A 345 10.55 13.89 3.25
CA ASP A 345 9.74 12.67 3.25
C ASP A 345 9.86 11.83 4.54
N PHE A 346 9.00 10.82 4.67
CA PHE A 346 9.16 9.77 5.67
C PHE A 346 8.78 8.40 5.09
N CYS A 347 9.50 7.36 5.52
CA CYS A 347 9.20 5.97 5.21
C CYS A 347 8.69 5.27 6.47
N ILE A 348 7.59 4.52 6.32
CA ILE A 348 7.16 3.56 7.32
C ILE A 348 7.36 2.19 6.71
N ARG A 349 8.40 1.51 7.17
CA ARG A 349 8.60 0.11 6.87
C ARG A 349 7.85 -0.71 7.89
N GLN A 350 7.42 -1.83 7.37
CA GLN A 350 6.42 -2.66 7.96
C GLN A 350 7.09 -4.01 8.20
#